data_AF-A0A2E9LSV0-F1
#
_entry.id   AF-A0A2E9LSV0-F1
#
_cell.length_a   1.000
_cell.length_b   1.000
_cell.length_c   1.000
_cell.angle_alpha   90.00
_cell.angle_beta   90.00
_cell.angle_gamma   90.00
#
_symmetry.space_group_name_H-M   'P 1'
#
loop_
_entity.id
_entity.type
_entity.pdbx_description
1 polymer ?
#
loop_
_entity_poly.entity_id
_entity_poly.type
_entity_poly.pdbx_seq_one_letter_code
_entity_poly.pdbx_strand_id
1 'polypeptide(L)'
;MSAIHSSDYSRRASLALAGAGVVSLGGCAVTQQEQIGPFLLKAALNGGRQPGSHSALLTTAIEFSNATQNVVEAGASAIHIHVRDSEANESLRSEDIATVLNAVRSTIPSIPIGISTDFGIIGDAE
;
A
#
# COMPACT_ATOMS: atom_id res chain seq x y z
N MET A 1 12.81 -24.62 -48.31
CA MET A 1 12.98 -23.58 -47.28
C MET A 1 11.61 -23.32 -46.66
N SER A 2 11.57 -23.32 -45.33
CA SER A 2 10.42 -23.65 -44.49
C SER A 2 9.24 -22.67 -44.58
N ALA A 3 8.05 -23.22 -44.34
CA ALA A 3 6.73 -22.60 -44.43
C ALA A 3 6.57 -21.36 -43.55
N ILE A 4 6.10 -20.26 -44.16
CA ILE A 4 5.23 -19.31 -43.45
C ILE A 4 3.83 -19.90 -43.54
N HIS A 5 3.39 -20.63 -42.51
CA HIS A 5 1.98 -20.94 -42.36
C HIS A 5 1.30 -19.69 -41.80
N SER A 6 0.39 -19.10 -42.59
CA SER A 6 -0.59 -18.15 -42.08
C SER A 6 -1.42 -18.89 -41.02
N SER A 7 -1.22 -18.55 -39.75
CA SER A 7 -2.10 -19.02 -38.70
C SER A 7 -3.41 -18.25 -38.85
N ASP A 8 -4.44 -18.92 -39.38
CA ASP A 8 -5.80 -18.41 -39.43
C ASP A 8 -6.38 -18.37 -38.00
N TYR A 9 -5.92 -17.42 -37.19
CA TYR A 9 -6.60 -17.11 -35.94
C TYR A 9 -7.94 -16.46 -36.30
N SER A 10 -9.04 -17.17 -36.00
CA SER A 10 -10.39 -16.60 -36.14
C SER A 10 -10.45 -15.24 -35.42
N ARG A 11 -11.17 -14.26 -36.01
CA ARG A 11 -11.34 -12.92 -35.44
C ARG A 11 -11.73 -12.94 -33.96
N ARG A 12 -12.52 -13.95 -33.55
CA ARG A 12 -12.90 -14.19 -32.15
C ARG A 12 -11.69 -14.46 -31.25
N ALA A 13 -10.76 -15.30 -31.70
CA ALA A 13 -9.55 -15.61 -30.94
C ALA A 13 -8.57 -14.41 -30.90
N SER A 14 -8.46 -13.66 -32.00
CA SER A 14 -7.67 -12.42 -32.02
C SER A 14 -8.20 -11.35 -31.05
N LEU A 15 -9.52 -11.17 -31.00
CA LEU A 15 -10.16 -10.23 -30.07
C LEU A 15 -10.04 -10.68 -28.61
N ALA A 16 -10.16 -11.99 -28.33
CA ALA A 16 -9.96 -12.53 -26.99
C ALA A 16 -8.53 -12.32 -26.50
N LEU A 17 -7.53 -12.53 -27.36
CA LEU A 17 -6.11 -12.29 -27.04
C LEU A 17 -5.81 -10.80 -26.85
N ALA A 18 -6.33 -9.93 -27.72
CA ALA A 18 -6.18 -8.48 -27.56
C ALA A 18 -6.81 -7.97 -26.25
N GLY A 19 -7.96 -8.52 -25.85
CA GLY A 19 -8.60 -8.24 -24.57
C GLY A 19 -7.79 -8.68 -23.35
N ALA A 20 -6.87 -9.65 -23.52
CA ALA A 20 -5.92 -10.11 -22.52
C ALA A 20 -4.57 -9.35 -22.57
N GLY A 21 -4.49 -8.23 -23.32
CA GLY A 21 -3.28 -7.40 -23.41
C GLY A 21 -2.20 -7.94 -24.36
N VAL A 22 -2.56 -8.86 -25.26
CA VAL A 22 -1.63 -9.43 -26.23
C VAL A 22 -1.62 -8.61 -27.52
N VAL A 23 -0.43 -8.23 -28.00
CA VAL A 23 -0.25 -7.52 -29.27
C VAL A 23 0.57 -8.39 -30.23
N SER A 24 0.24 -8.35 -31.52
CA SER A 24 1.02 -9.04 -32.55
C SER A 24 2.11 -8.12 -33.09
N LEU A 25 3.36 -8.55 -33.02
CA LEU A 25 4.50 -7.88 -33.66
C LEU A 25 5.17 -8.88 -34.61
N GLY A 26 5.11 -8.62 -35.93
CA GLY A 26 5.78 -9.47 -36.93
C GLY A 26 5.34 -10.94 -36.96
N GLY A 27 4.12 -11.26 -36.52
CA GLY A 27 3.61 -12.64 -36.46
C GLY A 27 3.88 -13.37 -35.15
N CYS A 28 4.51 -12.72 -34.16
CA CYS A 28 4.63 -13.24 -32.80
C CYS A 28 3.57 -12.62 -31.89
N ALA A 29 2.95 -13.43 -31.04
CA ALA A 29 2.10 -12.96 -29.95
C ALA A 29 3.00 -12.54 -28.78
N VAL A 30 2.94 -11.26 -28.40
CA VAL A 30 3.69 -10.71 -27.25
C VAL A 30 2.67 -10.25 -26.22
N THR A 31 2.80 -10.72 -24.98
CA THR A 31 2.01 -10.22 -23.85
C THR A 31 2.86 -9.20 -23.09
N GLN A 32 2.26 -8.14 -22.56
CA GLN A 32 2.97 -7.28 -21.60
C GLN A 32 3.12 -8.07 -20.29
N GLN A 33 4.20 -8.82 -20.17
CA GLN A 33 4.64 -9.24 -18.85
C GLN A 33 5.34 -8.03 -18.25
N GLU A 34 4.59 -7.17 -17.55
CA GLU A 34 5.24 -6.25 -16.63
C GLU A 34 6.06 -7.12 -15.68
N GLN A 35 7.38 -7.01 -15.77
CA GLN A 35 8.27 -7.40 -14.71
C GLN A 35 8.01 -6.43 -13.56
N ILE A 36 6.91 -6.64 -12.84
CA ILE A 36 6.72 -6.02 -11.53
C ILE A 36 7.73 -6.74 -10.65
N GLY A 37 8.96 -6.22 -10.62
CA GLY A 37 9.89 -6.55 -9.54
C GLY A 37 9.18 -6.34 -8.20
N PRO A 38 9.56 -7.06 -7.14
CA PRO A 38 8.84 -6.98 -5.87
C PRO A 38 8.73 -5.51 -5.43
N PHE A 39 7.52 -4.95 -5.51
CA PHE A 39 7.25 -3.57 -5.11
C PHE A 39 6.68 -3.57 -3.70
N LEU A 40 7.30 -2.77 -2.82
CA LEU A 40 6.83 -2.59 -1.46
C LEU A 40 5.71 -1.54 -1.44
N LEU A 41 4.48 -1.98 -1.22
CA LEU A 41 3.38 -1.08 -0.90
C LEU A 41 3.40 -0.73 0.59
N LYS A 42 3.63 0.56 0.92
CA LYS A 42 3.54 1.09 2.28
C LYS A 42 2.30 1.96 2.44
N ALA A 43 1.36 1.54 3.28
CA ALA A 43 0.11 2.27 3.49
C ALA A 43 0.26 3.34 4.59
N ALA A 44 -0.04 4.61 4.28
CA ALA A 44 -0.16 5.67 5.27
C ALA A 44 -1.57 5.67 5.86
N LEU A 45 -1.71 5.28 7.13
CA LEU A 45 -3.01 4.99 7.73
C LEU A 45 -3.84 6.24 8.01
N ASN A 46 -3.21 7.28 8.52
CA ASN A 46 -3.84 8.56 8.80
C ASN A 46 -3.17 9.73 8.07
N GLY A 47 -1.87 9.61 7.77
CA GLY A 47 -1.08 10.73 7.25
C GLY A 47 -1.08 11.93 8.21
N GLY A 48 -0.58 13.08 7.74
CA GLY A 48 -0.64 14.36 8.47
C GLY A 48 -2.04 15.00 8.49
N ARG A 49 -3.11 14.20 8.35
CA ARG A 49 -4.49 14.73 8.35
C ARG A 49 -4.93 15.08 9.75
N GLN A 50 -5.64 16.20 9.87
CA GLN A 50 -6.21 16.64 11.14
C GLN A 50 -7.32 15.70 11.63
N PRO A 51 -7.41 15.43 12.95
CA PRO A 51 -8.53 14.70 13.53
C PRO A 51 -9.88 15.27 13.11
N GLY A 52 -10.85 14.41 12.82
CA GLY A 52 -12.18 14.81 12.36
C GLY A 52 -12.28 15.23 10.88
N SER A 53 -11.16 15.30 10.14
CA SER A 53 -11.20 15.61 8.70
C SER A 53 -11.87 14.52 7.85
N HIS A 54 -11.98 13.29 8.37
CA HIS A 54 -12.74 12.20 7.78
C HIS A 54 -13.22 11.26 8.89
N SER A 55 -14.45 10.75 8.80
CA SER A 55 -15.05 9.89 9.83
C SER A 55 -14.31 8.57 10.05
N ALA A 56 -13.64 8.05 9.01
CA ALA A 56 -12.82 6.84 9.08
C ALA A 56 -11.32 7.14 9.36
N LEU A 57 -10.95 8.38 9.70
CA LEU A 57 -9.56 8.69 10.02
C LEU A 57 -9.19 8.08 11.37
N LEU A 58 -8.18 7.22 11.37
CA LEU A 58 -7.68 6.56 12.58
C LEU A 58 -6.82 7.54 13.39
N THR A 59 -7.11 7.67 14.68
CA THR A 59 -6.39 8.60 15.57
C THR A 59 -5.95 7.94 16.88
N THR A 60 -6.53 6.81 17.25
CA THR A 60 -6.25 6.10 18.50
C THR A 60 -5.60 4.73 18.28
N ALA A 61 -4.89 4.23 19.30
CA ALA A 61 -4.22 2.93 19.23
C ALA A 61 -5.18 1.77 18.91
N ILE A 62 -6.39 1.79 19.48
CA ILE A 62 -7.41 0.76 19.24
C ILE A 62 -7.97 0.81 17.81
N GLU A 63 -8.13 2.01 17.25
CA GLU A 63 -8.53 2.17 15.85
C GLU A 63 -7.46 1.61 14.91
N PHE A 64 -6.18 1.88 15.18
CA PHE A 64 -5.09 1.31 14.39
C PHE A 64 -5.04 -0.22 14.48
N SER A 65 -5.13 -0.81 15.68
CA SER A 65 -5.14 -2.28 15.81
C SER A 65 -6.30 -2.92 15.07
N ASN A 66 -7.49 -2.30 15.09
CA ASN A 66 -8.67 -2.84 14.41
C ASN A 66 -8.58 -2.75 12.88
N ALA A 67 -7.93 -1.73 12.34
CA ALA A 67 -7.88 -1.50 10.88
C ALA A 67 -6.68 -2.17 10.19
N THR A 68 -5.56 -2.37 10.90
CA THR A 68 -4.29 -2.76 10.29
C THR A 68 -4.31 -4.13 9.61
N GLN A 69 -5.08 -5.10 10.12
CA GLN A 69 -5.24 -6.40 9.47
C GLN A 69 -5.83 -6.25 8.05
N ASN A 70 -6.90 -5.48 7.90
CA ASN A 70 -7.57 -5.25 6.62
C ASN A 70 -6.63 -4.55 5.61
N VAL A 71 -5.76 -3.65 6.09
CA VAL A 71 -4.79 -2.94 5.26
C VAL A 71 -3.73 -3.89 4.71
N VAL A 72 -3.27 -4.83 5.53
CA VAL A 72 -2.31 -5.87 5.12
C VAL A 72 -2.97 -6.85 4.14
N GLU A 73 -4.21 -7.27 4.41
CA GLU A 73 -4.99 -8.13 3.50
C GLU A 73 -5.27 -7.45 2.16
N ALA A 74 -5.38 -6.13 2.14
CA ALA A 74 -5.48 -5.32 0.91
C ALA A 74 -4.15 -5.21 0.13
N GLY A 75 -3.05 -5.78 0.63
CA GLY A 75 -1.76 -5.88 -0.07
C GLY A 75 -0.66 -4.98 0.48
N ALA A 76 -0.88 -4.23 1.56
CA ALA A 76 0.18 -3.46 2.18
C ALA A 76 1.23 -4.38 2.83
N SER A 77 2.49 -4.19 2.45
CA SER A 77 3.63 -4.93 3.02
C SER A 77 4.41 -4.10 4.05
N ALA A 78 3.98 -2.86 4.30
CA ALA A 78 4.41 -2.00 5.41
C ALA A 78 3.32 -0.96 5.71
N ILE A 79 3.38 -0.35 6.89
CA ILE A 79 2.47 0.75 7.27
C ILE A 79 3.24 1.99 7.73
N HIS A 80 2.58 3.14 7.68
CA HIS A 80 3.04 4.41 8.23
C HIS A 80 1.97 5.05 9.12
N ILE A 81 2.38 5.55 10.28
CA ILE A 81 1.48 6.14 11.28
C ILE A 81 2.04 7.48 11.76
N HIS A 82 1.18 8.48 11.80
CA HIS A 82 1.38 9.70 12.57
C HIS A 82 0.75 9.47 13.95
N VAL A 83 1.57 9.24 14.98
CA VAL A 83 1.09 8.98 16.34
C VAL A 83 0.53 10.27 16.93
N ARG A 84 -0.53 10.16 17.73
CA ARG A 84 -1.16 11.29 18.40
C ARG A 84 -1.23 11.09 19.91
N ASP A 85 -1.14 12.20 20.65
CA ASP A 85 -1.31 12.23 22.10
C ASP A 85 -2.80 12.29 22.51
N SER A 86 -3.06 12.42 23.82
CA SER A 86 -4.42 12.52 24.37
C SER A 86 -5.17 13.80 23.97
N GLU A 87 -4.46 14.82 23.52
CA GLU A 87 -5.03 16.07 23.00
C GLU A 87 -5.23 16.02 21.48
N ALA A 88 -4.97 14.86 20.88
CA ALA A 88 -5.02 14.59 19.45
C ALA A 88 -4.00 15.39 18.62
N ASN A 89 -2.95 15.93 19.24
CA ASN A 89 -1.81 16.50 18.52
C ASN A 89 -0.88 15.39 18.05
N GLU A 90 -0.12 15.62 16.97
CA GLU A 90 0.93 14.66 16.60
C GLU A 90 1.99 14.61 17.69
N SER A 91 2.51 13.42 18.00
CA SER A 91 3.42 13.21 19.12
C SER A 91 4.57 12.28 18.75
N LEU A 92 5.76 12.65 19.24
CA LEU A 92 6.96 11.82 19.25
C LEU A 92 7.34 11.34 20.66
N ARG A 93 6.47 11.55 21.67
CA ARG A 93 6.72 11.05 23.02
C ARG A 93 6.76 9.52 23.02
N SER A 94 7.69 8.98 23.79
CA SER A 94 7.97 7.54 23.80
C SER A 94 6.76 6.70 24.21
N GLU A 95 5.97 7.21 25.14
CA GLU A 95 4.78 6.59 25.71
C GLU A 95 3.63 6.51 24.71
N ASP A 96 3.42 7.56 23.92
CA ASP A 96 2.40 7.61 22.88
C ASP A 96 2.75 6.63 21.76
N ILE A 97 4.03 6.63 21.33
CA ILE A 97 4.54 5.70 20.32
C ILE A 97 4.43 4.25 20.82
N ALA A 98 4.88 3.97 22.05
CA ALA A 98 4.83 2.62 22.61
C ALA A 98 3.40 2.09 22.69
N THR A 99 2.44 2.93 23.07
CA THR A 99 1.02 2.57 23.15
C THR A 99 0.48 2.13 21.79
N VAL A 100 0.74 2.92 20.74
CA VAL A 100 0.32 2.59 19.37
C VAL A 100 1.06 1.36 18.84
N LEU A 101 2.37 1.29 19.01
CA LEU A 101 3.18 0.16 18.52
C LEU A 101 2.75 -1.16 19.15
N ASN A 102 2.52 -1.19 20.47
CA ASN A 102 2.08 -2.40 21.16
C ASN A 102 0.71 -2.87 20.65
N ALA A 103 -0.24 -1.95 20.47
CA ALA A 103 -1.56 -2.27 19.94
C ALA A 103 -1.47 -2.84 18.52
N VAL A 104 -0.72 -2.19 17.62
CA VAL A 104 -0.62 -2.63 16.22
C VAL A 104 0.18 -3.92 16.07
N ARG A 105 1.27 -4.09 16.83
CA ARG A 105 2.06 -5.34 16.83
C ARG A 105 1.28 -6.55 17.33
N SER A 106 0.28 -6.35 18.20
CA SER A 106 -0.61 -7.44 18.62
C SER A 106 -1.43 -8.02 17.46
N THR A 107 -1.68 -7.21 16.42
CA THR A 107 -2.45 -7.60 15.23
C THR A 107 -1.55 -8.06 14.09
N ILE A 108 -0.48 -7.31 13.80
CA ILE A 108 0.40 -7.53 12.63
C ILE A 108 1.88 -7.66 13.06
N PRO A 109 2.26 -8.75 13.76
CA PRO A 109 3.55 -8.84 14.46
C PRO A 109 4.77 -8.74 13.54
N SER A 110 4.67 -9.18 12.28
CA SER A 110 5.79 -9.23 11.33
C SER A 110 5.83 -8.09 10.32
N ILE A 111 4.83 -7.20 10.30
CA ILE A 111 4.74 -6.13 9.29
C ILE A 111 5.62 -4.94 9.71
N PRO A 112 6.48 -4.40 8.83
CA PRO A 112 7.23 -3.18 9.12
C PRO A 112 6.32 -1.98 9.41
N ILE A 113 6.64 -1.24 10.47
CA ILE A 113 5.91 -0.05 10.92
C ILE A 113 6.86 1.14 10.87
N GLY A 114 6.50 2.19 10.15
CA GLY A 114 7.21 3.47 10.19
C GLY A 114 6.40 4.52 10.94
N ILE A 115 7.05 5.24 11.85
CA ILE A 115 6.44 6.37 12.56
C ILE A 115 6.85 7.68 11.89
N SER A 116 5.91 8.61 11.73
CA SER A 116 6.22 9.96 11.25
C SER A 116 7.18 10.63 12.22
N THR A 117 8.22 11.24 11.67
CA THR A 117 9.22 12.06 12.38
C THR A 117 9.29 13.44 11.73
N ASP A 118 8.16 13.89 11.17
CA ASP A 118 8.07 15.18 10.50
C ASP A 118 8.49 16.31 11.45
N PHE A 119 9.25 17.26 10.90
CA PHE A 119 9.81 18.35 11.68
C PHE A 119 8.73 19.19 12.38
N GLY A 120 7.54 19.34 11.77
CA GLY A 120 6.43 20.11 12.34
C GLY A 120 5.84 19.53 13.64
N ILE A 121 6.20 18.29 14.02
CA ILE A 121 5.67 17.65 15.23
C ILE A 121 6.28 18.26 16.51
N ILE A 122 7.57 18.60 16.48
CA ILE A 122 8.31 19.17 17.61
C ILE A 122 8.87 20.56 17.30
N GLY A 123 9.15 20.85 16.03
CA GLY A 123 9.85 22.05 15.62
C GLY A 123 11.32 22.05 16.04
N ASP A 124 11.93 23.23 16.02
CA ASP A 124 13.25 23.45 16.61
C ASP A 124 13.16 23.28 18.14
N ALA A 125 14.20 22.66 18.73
CA ALA A 125 14.38 22.71 20.17
C ALA A 125 14.81 24.13 20.55
N GLU A 126 14.04 24.79 21.42
CA GLU A 126 14.46 26.01 22.10
C GLU A 126 15.70 25.79 22.98
#